data_AF-A0A6L3A764-F1
#
_entry.id   AF-A0A6L3A764-F1
#
_cell.length_a   1.000
_cell.length_b   1.000
_cell.length_c   1.000
_cell.angle_alpha   90.00
_cell.angle_beta   90.00
_cell.angle_gamma   90.00
#
_symmetry.space_group_name_H-M   'P 1'
#
loop_
_entity.id
_entity.type
_entity.pdbx_description
1 polymer ?
#
loop_
_entity_poly.entity_id
_entity_poly.type
_entity_poly.pdbx_seq_one_letter_code
_entity_poly.pdbx_strand_id
1 'polypeptide(L)'
;MQREPVWPVAWERDIMLILNLIVICGFAGSYPAQDRSAPPVARESREDSGGLWPTGRMMDLMIARWAEMVADRYELDEAQKSDLTAKMQKRWGGFARENEKDFKPLMNDFIEMRLQMEAPTKEQVVEWSGRAGKAFDLFEKQIADGVEEMRGILREDQLGKFEGDLLGFKAGMQFARTQLGRWQQGEFNEREFWDPPLAVRRERRAAEEARERAEAERAKAEEAAKAGESPTDQIATEVDAWTKYVEEFISRFQLDEAQTKSANSILKEMKERALVHRDANKAEIDRLEKKIAEHDGTEDELKEIEAQLVKVYGPIDAMFEELQRRLDPIPTSEQKARAGRAEAKKNGSKDVPSGEPKKPRER
;
A
#
# COMPACT_ATOMS: atom_id res chain seq x y z
N MET A 1 18.16 -4.67 -6.98
CA MET A 1 17.07 -4.13 -7.82
C MET A 1 15.98 -5.17 -7.96
N GLN A 2 15.06 -5.21 -7.00
CA GLN A 2 13.82 -5.98 -7.12
C GLN A 2 12.85 -5.12 -7.94
N ARG A 3 12.36 -5.66 -9.07
CA ARG A 3 11.30 -5.01 -9.84
C ARG A 3 10.01 -5.17 -9.04
N GLU A 4 9.37 -4.06 -8.70
CA GLU A 4 8.05 -4.09 -8.07
C GLU A 4 7.05 -4.83 -8.97
N PRO A 5 6.10 -5.58 -8.39
CA PRO A 5 5.04 -6.22 -9.15
C PRO A 5 4.14 -5.14 -9.75
N VAL A 6 4.14 -5.05 -11.08
CA VAL A 6 3.18 -4.27 -11.85
C VAL A 6 1.80 -4.92 -11.65
N TRP A 7 0.99 -4.35 -10.76
CA TRP A 7 -0.39 -4.79 -10.54
C TRP A 7 -1.23 -4.65 -11.83
N PRO A 8 -2.21 -5.53 -12.09
CA PRO A 8 -2.96 -5.59 -13.33
C PRO A 8 -4.15 -4.61 -13.30
N VAL A 9 -3.89 -3.31 -13.50
CA VAL A 9 -4.92 -2.24 -13.41
C VAL A 9 -5.49 -1.80 -14.77
N ALA A 10 -5.08 -2.45 -15.87
CA ALA A 10 -5.54 -2.06 -17.21
C ALA A 10 -7.03 -2.39 -17.45
N TRP A 11 -7.48 -3.56 -17.01
CA TRP A 11 -8.85 -4.03 -17.26
C TRP A 11 -9.90 -3.35 -16.37
N GLU A 12 -9.55 -2.90 -15.16
CA GLU A 12 -10.43 -2.08 -14.31
C GLU A 12 -10.68 -0.71 -14.94
N ARG A 13 -9.66 -0.08 -15.52
CA ARG A 13 -9.83 1.15 -16.30
C ARG A 13 -10.66 0.92 -17.56
N ASP A 14 -10.52 -0.23 -18.23
CA ASP A 14 -11.25 -0.53 -19.46
C ASP A 14 -12.72 -0.94 -19.23
N ILE A 15 -13.05 -1.70 -18.18
CA ILE A 15 -14.44 -2.02 -17.81
C ILE A 15 -15.12 -0.80 -17.20
N MET A 16 -14.42 -0.05 -16.34
CA MET A 16 -14.90 1.27 -15.92
C MET A 16 -15.00 2.19 -17.12
N LEU A 17 -14.14 2.13 -18.14
CA LEU A 17 -14.28 2.89 -19.38
C LEU A 17 -15.39 2.37 -20.28
N ILE A 18 -15.86 1.13 -20.19
CA ILE A 18 -17.00 0.62 -20.97
C ILE A 18 -18.31 1.04 -20.32
N LEU A 19 -18.43 0.89 -19.00
CA LEU A 19 -19.55 1.43 -18.23
C LEU A 19 -19.52 2.96 -18.22
N ASN A 20 -18.33 3.56 -18.16
CA ASN A 20 -18.15 4.99 -18.35
C ASN A 20 -18.28 5.38 -19.82
N LEU A 21 -17.96 4.63 -20.88
CA LEU A 21 -18.13 5.12 -22.26
C LEU A 21 -19.61 5.22 -22.61
N ILE A 22 -20.42 4.31 -22.07
CA ILE A 22 -21.90 4.39 -22.13
C ILE A 22 -22.40 5.66 -21.41
N VAL A 23 -21.58 6.29 -20.55
CA VAL A 23 -21.91 7.44 -19.69
C VAL A 23 -21.10 8.74 -19.96
N ILE A 24 -19.89 8.68 -20.54
CA ILE A 24 -18.83 9.71 -20.54
C ILE A 24 -18.54 10.25 -21.94
N CYS A 25 -19.11 9.69 -23.02
CA CYS A 25 -18.99 10.28 -24.36
C CYS A 25 -19.58 11.71 -24.50
N GLY A 26 -20.00 12.38 -23.41
CA GLY A 26 -20.52 13.74 -23.40
C GLY A 26 -19.62 14.88 -22.88
N PHE A 27 -18.60 14.70 -22.04
CA PHE A 27 -18.04 15.87 -21.33
C PHE A 27 -16.52 15.85 -21.05
N ALA A 28 -15.76 16.32 -22.04
CA ALA A 28 -14.48 17.00 -21.86
C ALA A 28 -14.64 18.47 -22.30
N GLY A 29 -15.37 19.25 -21.51
CA GLY A 29 -15.58 20.69 -21.76
C GLY A 29 -15.74 21.43 -20.44
N SER A 30 -14.80 22.34 -20.14
CA SER A 30 -14.86 23.23 -18.99
C SER A 30 -15.99 24.24 -19.17
N TYR A 31 -17.07 24.13 -18.38
CA TYR A 31 -18.09 25.18 -18.31
C TYR A 31 -17.80 26.14 -17.14
N PRO A 32 -18.00 27.46 -17.33
CA PRO A 32 -17.87 28.45 -16.26
C PRO A 32 -19.00 28.30 -15.22
N ALA A 33 -18.70 28.66 -13.97
CA ALA A 33 -19.58 28.50 -12.82
C ALA A 33 -20.92 29.24 -12.99
N GLN A 34 -22.02 28.52 -12.83
CA GLN A 34 -23.39 29.05 -12.84
C GLN A 34 -23.84 29.32 -11.39
N ASP A 35 -24.58 30.42 -11.20
CA ASP A 35 -25.08 30.93 -9.92
C ASP A 35 -26.06 29.93 -9.24
N ARG A 36 -25.90 29.73 -7.93
CA ARG A 36 -26.46 28.62 -7.12
C ARG A 36 -27.76 28.96 -6.37
N SER A 37 -28.44 30.06 -6.69
CA SER A 37 -29.55 30.59 -5.87
C SER A 37 -30.97 30.08 -6.23
N ALA A 38 -31.13 29.04 -7.05
CA ALA A 38 -32.46 28.53 -7.43
C ALA A 38 -32.97 27.43 -6.47
N PRO A 39 -34.23 27.49 -5.99
CA PRO A 39 -34.85 26.43 -5.19
C PRO A 39 -35.05 25.14 -5.99
N PRO A 40 -35.10 23.97 -5.32
CA PRO A 40 -35.31 22.68 -5.97
C PRO A 40 -36.68 22.65 -6.65
N VAL A 41 -36.68 22.51 -7.98
CA VAL A 41 -37.90 22.43 -8.77
C VAL A 41 -38.54 21.05 -8.56
N ALA A 42 -39.79 21.01 -8.12
CA ALA A 42 -40.55 19.78 -7.99
C ALA A 42 -40.66 19.10 -9.37
N ARG A 43 -40.28 17.81 -9.45
CA ARG A 43 -40.37 17.00 -10.68
C ARG A 43 -41.85 16.74 -11.02
N GLU A 44 -42.42 17.52 -11.93
CA GLU A 44 -43.65 17.15 -12.63
C GLU A 44 -43.39 15.96 -13.57
N SER A 45 -44.30 15.00 -13.60
CA SER A 45 -44.26 13.80 -14.44
C SER A 45 -44.32 14.16 -15.93
N ARG A 46 -43.15 14.23 -16.59
CA ARG A 46 -43.02 14.52 -18.03
C ARG A 46 -43.26 13.27 -18.88
N GLU A 47 -44.34 13.27 -19.66
CA GLU A 47 -44.73 12.18 -20.56
C GLU A 47 -44.08 12.18 -21.96
N ASP A 48 -43.22 13.16 -22.31
CA ASP A 48 -42.45 13.11 -23.57
C ASP A 48 -40.96 13.27 -23.29
N SER A 49 -40.26 12.13 -23.19
CA SER A 49 -38.88 12.02 -22.69
C SER A 49 -37.83 12.57 -23.67
N GLY A 50 -37.67 13.90 -23.67
CA GLY A 50 -36.56 14.63 -24.30
C GLY A 50 -35.17 14.38 -23.67
N GLY A 51 -34.92 13.16 -23.20
CA GLY A 51 -33.64 12.76 -22.63
C GLY A 51 -32.62 12.36 -23.69
N LEU A 52 -31.35 12.34 -23.29
CA LEU A 52 -30.23 11.96 -24.15
C LEU A 52 -30.36 10.46 -24.48
N TRP A 53 -30.48 10.11 -25.75
CA TRP A 53 -30.32 8.73 -26.21
C TRP A 53 -29.54 8.73 -27.51
N PRO A 54 -28.52 7.87 -27.67
CA PRO A 54 -27.80 7.78 -28.91
C PRO A 54 -28.70 7.51 -30.11
N THR A 55 -28.46 8.23 -31.20
CA THR A 55 -29.10 7.88 -32.47
C THR A 55 -28.65 6.48 -32.91
N GLY A 56 -29.47 5.79 -33.70
CA GLY A 56 -29.11 4.46 -34.22
C GLY A 56 -27.75 4.44 -34.90
N ARG A 57 -27.44 5.46 -35.71
CA ARG A 57 -26.11 5.61 -36.34
C ARG A 57 -24.99 5.78 -35.32
N MET A 58 -25.20 6.53 -34.25
CA MET A 58 -24.19 6.69 -33.21
C MET A 58 -23.93 5.36 -32.48
N MET A 59 -24.98 4.58 -32.19
CA MET A 59 -24.83 3.23 -31.65
C MET A 59 -24.05 2.31 -32.58
N ASP A 60 -24.37 2.31 -33.88
CA ASP A 60 -23.69 1.47 -34.86
C ASP A 60 -22.19 1.79 -34.95
N LEU A 61 -21.82 3.07 -34.86
CA LEU A 61 -20.43 3.53 -34.85
C LEU A 61 -19.71 3.17 -33.55
N MET A 62 -20.37 3.32 -32.39
CA MET A 62 -19.81 2.91 -31.09
C MET A 62 -19.55 1.40 -31.06
N ILE A 63 -20.50 0.60 -31.56
CA ILE A 63 -20.37 -0.86 -31.63
C ILE A 63 -19.26 -1.25 -32.62
N ALA A 64 -19.17 -0.60 -33.78
CA ALA A 64 -18.07 -0.85 -34.72
C ALA A 64 -16.71 -0.54 -34.09
N ARG A 65 -16.58 0.59 -33.39
CA ARG A 65 -15.35 0.94 -32.69
C ARG A 65 -15.01 -0.06 -31.59
N TRP A 66 -16.01 -0.57 -30.88
CA TRP A 66 -15.79 -1.62 -29.88
C TRP A 66 -15.33 -2.94 -30.52
N ALA A 67 -15.95 -3.34 -31.63
CA ALA A 67 -15.52 -4.52 -32.39
C ALA A 67 -14.07 -4.40 -32.87
N GLU A 68 -13.62 -3.21 -33.30
CA GLU A 68 -12.21 -2.96 -33.62
C GLU A 68 -11.28 -3.17 -32.42
N MET A 69 -11.61 -2.63 -31.25
CA MET A 69 -10.78 -2.81 -30.04
C MET A 69 -10.70 -4.28 -29.61
N VAL A 70 -11.80 -5.02 -29.72
CA VAL A 70 -11.82 -6.47 -29.47
C VAL A 70 -10.98 -7.20 -30.51
N ALA A 71 -11.10 -6.83 -31.78
CA ALA A 71 -10.32 -7.42 -32.86
C ALA A 71 -8.82 -7.24 -32.64
N ASP A 72 -8.39 -6.03 -32.29
CA ASP A 72 -6.99 -5.72 -31.99
C ASP A 72 -6.51 -6.50 -30.75
N ARG A 73 -7.33 -6.57 -29.69
CA ARG A 73 -6.97 -7.29 -28.45
C ARG A 73 -6.71 -8.78 -28.68
N TYR A 74 -7.48 -9.43 -29.54
CA TYR A 74 -7.37 -10.86 -29.82
C TYR A 74 -6.64 -11.17 -31.13
N GLU A 75 -6.04 -10.16 -31.77
CA GLU A 75 -5.28 -10.32 -33.01
C GLU A 75 -6.11 -11.05 -34.08
N LEU A 76 -7.36 -10.60 -34.26
CA LEU A 76 -8.27 -11.15 -35.25
C LEU A 76 -7.79 -10.79 -36.65
N ASP A 77 -7.89 -11.73 -37.58
CA ASP A 77 -7.69 -11.42 -39.00
C ASP A 77 -8.87 -10.61 -39.56
N GLU A 78 -8.73 -10.09 -40.78
CA GLU A 78 -9.75 -9.24 -41.41
C GLU A 78 -11.10 -9.96 -41.59
N ALA A 79 -11.09 -11.27 -41.82
CA ALA A 79 -12.32 -12.04 -41.97
C ALA A 79 -13.04 -12.19 -40.61
N GLN A 80 -12.30 -12.57 -39.57
CA GLN A 80 -12.79 -12.64 -38.19
C GLN A 80 -13.30 -11.27 -37.71
N LYS A 81 -12.57 -10.18 -37.97
CA LYS A 81 -12.95 -8.81 -37.62
C LYS A 81 -14.23 -8.37 -38.30
N SER A 82 -14.37 -8.64 -39.60
CA SER A 82 -15.59 -8.33 -40.35
C SER A 82 -16.78 -9.12 -39.80
N ASP A 83 -16.63 -10.42 -39.54
CA ASP A 83 -17.69 -11.27 -38.97
C ASP A 83 -18.09 -10.80 -37.56
N LEU A 84 -17.09 -10.52 -36.70
CA LEU A 84 -17.31 -9.96 -35.37
C LEU A 84 -18.09 -8.66 -35.41
N THR A 85 -17.68 -7.72 -36.28
CA THR A 85 -18.33 -6.41 -36.40
C THR A 85 -19.80 -6.56 -36.79
N ALA A 86 -20.09 -7.37 -37.80
CA ALA A 86 -21.45 -7.61 -38.27
C ALA A 86 -22.33 -8.25 -37.17
N LYS A 87 -21.80 -9.25 -36.46
CA LYS A 87 -22.50 -9.92 -35.35
C LYS A 87 -22.74 -8.98 -34.18
N MET A 88 -21.74 -8.20 -33.77
CA MET A 88 -21.88 -7.22 -32.69
C MET A 88 -22.89 -6.13 -33.04
N GLN A 89 -22.85 -5.57 -34.25
CA GLN A 89 -23.83 -4.57 -34.69
C GLN A 89 -25.26 -5.11 -34.68
N LYS A 90 -25.46 -6.32 -35.21
CA LYS A 90 -26.78 -6.96 -35.20
C LYS A 90 -27.28 -7.20 -33.79
N ARG A 91 -26.47 -7.82 -32.92
CA ARG A 91 -26.85 -8.12 -31.52
C ARG A 91 -27.06 -6.86 -30.71
N TRP A 92 -26.02 -6.04 -30.54
CA TRP A 92 -26.06 -4.90 -29.63
C TRP A 92 -26.93 -3.76 -30.15
N GLY A 93 -26.97 -3.56 -31.47
CA GLY A 93 -27.89 -2.59 -32.08
C GLY A 93 -29.35 -3.00 -31.93
N GLY A 94 -29.67 -4.29 -32.10
CA GLY A 94 -30.99 -4.84 -31.84
C GLY A 94 -31.38 -4.71 -30.37
N PHE A 95 -30.53 -5.22 -29.48
CA PHE A 95 -30.72 -5.18 -28.03
C PHE A 95 -30.97 -3.76 -27.50
N ALA A 96 -30.15 -2.79 -27.92
CA ALA A 96 -30.30 -1.40 -27.48
C ALA A 96 -31.64 -0.78 -27.91
N ARG A 97 -32.11 -1.06 -29.14
CA ARG A 97 -33.40 -0.58 -29.63
C ARG A 97 -34.58 -1.24 -28.92
N GLU A 98 -34.51 -2.55 -28.72
CA GLU A 98 -35.57 -3.32 -28.06
C GLU A 98 -35.78 -2.92 -26.59
N ASN A 99 -34.70 -2.50 -25.93
CA ASN A 99 -34.69 -2.14 -24.51
C ASN A 99 -34.52 -0.63 -24.27
N GLU A 100 -34.65 0.22 -25.30
CA GLU A 100 -34.48 1.67 -25.19
C GLU A 100 -35.34 2.26 -24.08
N LYS A 101 -36.61 1.83 -23.99
CA LYS A 101 -37.57 2.30 -22.98
C LYS A 101 -37.11 2.04 -21.54
N ASP A 102 -36.29 1.02 -21.33
CA ASP A 102 -35.81 0.60 -20.01
C ASP A 102 -34.46 1.26 -19.70
N PHE A 103 -33.55 1.33 -20.68
CA PHE A 103 -32.21 1.92 -20.52
C PHE A 103 -32.19 3.44 -20.57
N LYS A 104 -32.99 4.07 -21.45
CA LYS A 104 -32.97 5.53 -21.63
C LYS A 104 -33.30 6.28 -20.34
N PRO A 105 -34.36 5.94 -19.57
CA PRO A 105 -34.61 6.61 -18.29
C PRO A 105 -33.48 6.41 -17.28
N LEU A 106 -32.91 5.19 -17.20
CA LEU A 106 -31.80 4.88 -16.30
C LEU A 106 -30.56 5.73 -16.58
N MET A 107 -30.23 5.88 -17.86
CA MET A 107 -29.09 6.68 -18.31
C MET A 107 -29.33 8.18 -18.05
N ASN A 108 -30.53 8.67 -18.33
CA ASN A 108 -30.88 10.06 -18.04
C ASN A 108 -30.82 10.36 -16.54
N ASP A 109 -31.41 9.51 -15.70
CA ASP A 109 -31.33 9.66 -14.25
C ASP A 109 -29.88 9.65 -13.77
N PHE A 110 -29.05 8.77 -14.32
CA PHE A 110 -27.63 8.72 -13.98
C PHE A 110 -26.88 10.00 -14.38
N ILE A 111 -27.09 10.48 -15.61
CA ILE A 111 -26.50 11.73 -16.10
C ILE A 111 -26.97 12.90 -15.23
N GLU A 112 -28.26 13.00 -14.92
CA GLU A 112 -28.81 14.04 -14.05
C GLU A 112 -28.19 14.00 -12.65
N MET A 113 -28.06 12.82 -12.04
CA MET A 113 -27.38 12.67 -10.74
C MET A 113 -25.91 13.09 -10.78
N ARG A 114 -25.24 12.95 -11.93
CA ARG A 114 -23.83 13.37 -12.12
C ARG A 114 -23.69 14.86 -12.46
N LEU A 115 -24.69 15.45 -13.10
CA LEU A 115 -24.73 16.88 -13.43
C LEU A 115 -25.22 17.71 -12.24
N GLN A 116 -25.96 17.11 -11.31
CA GLN A 116 -26.27 17.72 -10.03
C GLN A 116 -24.98 17.97 -9.24
N MET A 117 -24.85 19.20 -8.73
CA MET A 117 -23.70 19.63 -7.94
C MET A 117 -23.72 19.11 -6.50
N GLU A 118 -24.80 18.42 -6.14
CA GLU A 118 -25.04 17.77 -4.85
C GLU A 118 -25.06 16.27 -5.05
N ALA A 119 -24.66 15.53 -4.02
CA ALA A 119 -24.76 14.09 -4.03
C ALA A 119 -26.22 13.64 -4.11
N PRO A 120 -26.52 12.53 -4.83
CA PRO A 120 -27.85 11.98 -4.84
C PRO A 120 -28.22 11.46 -3.44
N THR A 121 -29.50 11.54 -3.11
CA THR A 121 -29.99 11.00 -1.84
C THR A 121 -29.98 9.48 -1.87
N LYS A 122 -29.95 8.87 -0.68
CA LYS A 122 -30.03 7.41 -0.52
C LYS A 122 -31.27 6.84 -1.19
N GLU A 123 -32.41 7.50 -1.09
CA GLU A 123 -33.68 7.09 -1.68
C GLU A 123 -33.60 7.09 -3.22
N GLN A 124 -33.01 8.12 -3.81
CA GLN A 124 -32.79 8.20 -5.26
C GLN A 124 -31.92 7.05 -5.75
N VAL A 125 -30.86 6.73 -5.02
CA VAL A 125 -29.93 5.64 -5.38
C VAL A 125 -30.59 4.27 -5.22
N VAL A 126 -31.40 4.06 -4.17
CA VAL A 126 -32.18 2.81 -3.98
C VAL A 126 -33.16 2.61 -5.14
N GLU A 127 -33.91 3.65 -5.52
CA GLU A 127 -34.87 3.58 -6.62
C GLU A 127 -34.17 3.30 -7.97
N TRP A 128 -33.09 4.04 -8.26
CA TRP A 128 -32.31 3.86 -9.47
C TRP A 128 -31.68 2.46 -9.54
N SER A 129 -31.05 2.00 -8.46
CA SER A 129 -30.39 0.68 -8.42
C SER A 129 -31.37 -0.47 -8.57
N GLY A 130 -32.60 -0.35 -8.05
CA GLY A 130 -33.66 -1.34 -8.26
C GLY A 130 -34.08 -1.48 -9.73
N ARG A 131 -34.12 -0.38 -10.49
CA ARG A 131 -34.36 -0.40 -11.93
C ARG A 131 -33.12 -0.89 -12.70
N ALA A 132 -31.94 -0.41 -12.32
CA ALA A 132 -30.66 -0.78 -12.95
C ALA A 132 -30.36 -2.28 -12.78
N GLY A 133 -30.72 -2.89 -11.65
CA GLY A 133 -30.56 -4.33 -11.42
C GLY A 133 -31.29 -5.19 -12.46
N LYS A 134 -32.49 -4.80 -12.87
CA LYS A 134 -33.25 -5.50 -13.92
C LYS A 134 -32.59 -5.35 -15.30
N ALA A 135 -32.12 -4.14 -15.61
CA ALA A 135 -31.39 -3.88 -16.85
C ALA A 135 -30.06 -4.64 -16.91
N PHE A 136 -29.39 -4.78 -15.76
CA PHE A 136 -28.18 -5.57 -15.60
C PHE A 136 -28.42 -7.06 -15.86
N ASP A 137 -29.55 -7.63 -15.42
CA ASP A 137 -29.91 -9.02 -15.70
C ASP A 137 -30.08 -9.28 -17.21
N LEU A 138 -30.70 -8.33 -17.93
CA LEU A 138 -30.83 -8.39 -19.38
C LEU A 138 -29.47 -8.29 -20.08
N PHE A 139 -28.59 -7.41 -19.60
CA PHE A 139 -27.25 -7.24 -20.12
C PHE A 139 -26.37 -8.48 -19.90
N GLU A 140 -26.40 -9.07 -18.69
CA GLU A 140 -25.66 -10.29 -18.36
C GLU A 140 -26.04 -11.45 -19.28
N LYS A 141 -27.34 -11.60 -19.56
CA LYS A 141 -27.83 -12.58 -20.53
C LYS A 141 -27.26 -12.34 -21.93
N GLN A 142 -27.26 -11.09 -22.41
CA GLN A 142 -26.68 -10.77 -23.73
C GLN A 142 -25.18 -11.07 -23.80
N ILE A 143 -24.45 -10.84 -22.72
CA ILE A 143 -23.03 -11.20 -22.67
C ILE A 143 -22.85 -12.71 -22.72
N ALA A 144 -23.62 -13.48 -21.95
CA ALA A 144 -23.56 -14.94 -21.97
C ALA A 144 -23.81 -15.51 -23.38
N ASP A 145 -24.85 -15.02 -24.06
CA ASP A 145 -25.14 -15.39 -25.45
C ASP A 145 -24.02 -14.93 -26.40
N GLY A 146 -23.39 -13.79 -26.12
CA GLY A 146 -22.25 -13.25 -26.86
C GLY A 146 -20.96 -14.06 -26.74
N VAL A 147 -20.72 -14.65 -25.57
CA VAL A 147 -19.55 -15.50 -25.33
C VAL A 147 -19.54 -16.71 -26.26
N GLU A 148 -20.68 -17.41 -26.41
CA GLU A 148 -20.75 -18.59 -27.28
C GLU A 148 -20.51 -18.23 -28.76
N GLU A 149 -21.01 -17.08 -29.22
CA GLU A 149 -20.72 -16.61 -30.57
C GLU A 149 -19.24 -16.25 -30.75
N MET A 150 -18.63 -15.61 -29.75
CA MET A 150 -17.21 -15.23 -29.80
C MET A 150 -16.32 -16.47 -29.91
N ARG A 151 -16.62 -17.54 -29.16
CA ARG A 151 -15.89 -18.81 -29.26
C ARG A 151 -15.91 -19.40 -30.67
N GLY A 152 -16.99 -19.21 -31.41
CA GLY A 152 -17.10 -19.65 -32.80
C GLY A 152 -16.29 -18.82 -33.80
N ILE A 153 -15.83 -17.63 -33.42
CA ILE A 153 -14.98 -16.76 -34.24
C ILE A 153 -13.50 -17.00 -33.96
N LEU A 154 -13.15 -17.29 -32.71
CA LEU A 154 -11.77 -17.41 -32.25
C LEU A 154 -11.09 -18.70 -32.68
N ARG A 155 -9.80 -18.62 -32.97
CA ARG A 155 -8.89 -19.77 -33.07
C ARG A 155 -8.52 -20.28 -31.67
N GLU A 156 -7.96 -21.48 -31.61
CA GLU A 156 -7.61 -22.14 -30.34
C GLU A 156 -6.61 -21.34 -29.48
N ASP A 157 -5.62 -20.70 -30.11
CA ASP A 157 -4.65 -19.84 -29.44
C ASP A 157 -5.28 -18.56 -28.87
N GLN A 158 -6.21 -17.95 -29.61
CA GLN A 158 -6.96 -16.76 -29.17
C GLN A 158 -7.96 -17.11 -28.06
N LEU A 159 -8.55 -18.30 -28.10
CA LEU A 159 -9.55 -18.78 -27.15
C LEU A 159 -8.98 -18.85 -25.73
N GLY A 160 -7.73 -19.30 -25.56
CA GLY A 160 -7.08 -19.32 -24.24
C GLY A 160 -6.98 -17.94 -23.60
N LYS A 161 -6.63 -16.90 -24.38
CA LYS A 161 -6.58 -15.50 -23.93
C LYS A 161 -7.98 -14.99 -23.59
N PHE A 162 -8.95 -15.27 -24.45
CA PHE A 162 -10.34 -14.88 -24.25
C PHE A 162 -10.96 -15.49 -22.99
N GLU A 163 -10.72 -16.77 -22.70
CA GLU A 163 -11.23 -17.41 -21.47
C GLU A 163 -10.60 -16.80 -20.20
N GLY A 164 -9.32 -16.42 -20.25
CA GLY A 164 -8.67 -15.69 -19.17
C GLY A 164 -9.30 -14.32 -18.92
N ASP A 165 -9.55 -13.56 -20.00
CA ASP A 165 -10.24 -12.26 -19.92
C ASP A 165 -11.70 -12.41 -19.46
N LEU A 166 -12.40 -13.46 -19.89
CA LEU A 166 -13.77 -13.77 -19.48
C LEU A 166 -13.89 -14.06 -17.98
N LEU A 167 -12.88 -14.70 -17.38
CA LEU A 167 -12.85 -14.91 -15.94
C LEU A 167 -12.77 -13.58 -15.18
N GLY A 168 -11.88 -12.67 -15.59
CA GLY A 168 -11.77 -11.33 -15.01
C GLY A 168 -13.07 -10.53 -15.19
N PHE A 169 -13.66 -10.59 -16.38
CA PHE A 169 -14.96 -9.97 -16.67
C PHE A 169 -16.08 -10.50 -15.76
N LYS A 170 -16.20 -11.83 -15.59
CA LYS A 170 -17.19 -12.45 -14.69
C LYS A 170 -17.02 -11.99 -13.24
N ALA A 171 -15.78 -11.91 -12.76
CA ALA A 171 -15.50 -11.38 -11.42
C ALA A 171 -15.94 -9.91 -11.29
N GLY A 172 -15.66 -9.08 -12.29
CA GLY A 172 -16.12 -7.69 -12.37
C GLY A 172 -17.64 -7.56 -12.38
N MET A 173 -18.35 -8.39 -13.16
CA MET A 173 -19.82 -8.44 -13.19
C MET A 173 -20.41 -8.83 -11.84
N GLN A 174 -19.83 -9.82 -11.17
CA GLN A 174 -20.27 -10.24 -9.84
C GLN A 174 -20.06 -9.12 -8.81
N PHE A 175 -18.92 -8.43 -8.84
CA PHE A 175 -18.69 -7.27 -8.01
C PHE A 175 -19.73 -6.16 -8.25
N ALA A 176 -20.00 -5.82 -9.52
CA ALA A 176 -21.01 -4.84 -9.88
C ALA A 176 -22.42 -5.24 -9.40
N ARG A 177 -22.77 -6.53 -9.52
CA ARG A 177 -24.04 -7.08 -9.02
C ARG A 177 -24.15 -6.95 -7.50
N THR A 178 -23.08 -7.29 -6.78
CA THR A 178 -23.03 -7.12 -5.32
C THR A 178 -23.19 -5.65 -4.93
N GLN A 179 -22.49 -4.74 -5.62
CA GLN A 179 -22.57 -3.31 -5.32
C GLN A 179 -23.98 -2.74 -5.62
N LEU A 180 -24.60 -3.13 -6.74
CA LEU A 180 -26.00 -2.79 -7.05
C LEU A 180 -26.95 -3.30 -5.96
N GLY A 181 -26.75 -4.54 -5.48
CA GLY A 181 -27.54 -5.11 -4.38
C GLY A 181 -27.40 -4.33 -3.08
N ARG A 182 -26.18 -3.90 -2.74
CA ARG A 182 -25.93 -3.03 -1.57
C ARG A 182 -26.63 -1.68 -1.70
N TRP A 183 -26.54 -1.04 -2.87
CA TRP A 183 -27.26 0.21 -3.14
C TRP A 183 -28.78 0.04 -3.07
N GLN A 184 -29.31 -1.08 -3.55
CA GLN A 184 -30.74 -1.40 -3.46
C GLN A 184 -31.20 -1.59 -2.00
N GLN A 185 -30.32 -2.07 -1.13
CA GLN A 185 -30.55 -2.16 0.33
C GLN A 185 -30.33 -0.81 1.05
N GLY A 186 -29.91 0.22 0.32
CA GLY A 186 -29.63 1.54 0.86
C GLY A 186 -28.28 1.65 1.57
N GLU A 187 -27.37 0.70 1.36
CA GLU A 187 -25.96 0.81 1.75
C GLU A 187 -25.21 1.72 0.77
N PHE A 188 -25.63 2.98 0.73
CA PHE A 188 -25.06 4.00 -0.13
C PHE A 188 -23.93 4.72 0.60
N ASN A 189 -22.75 4.74 -0.02
CA ASN A 189 -21.64 5.60 0.37
C ASN A 189 -21.45 6.66 -0.72
N GLU A 190 -21.69 7.92 -0.36
CA GLU A 190 -21.55 9.07 -1.26
C GLU A 190 -20.21 9.06 -2.00
N ARG A 191 -19.12 8.73 -1.30
CA ARG A 191 -17.77 8.74 -1.87
C ARG A 191 -17.51 7.64 -2.89
N GLU A 192 -18.30 6.57 -2.88
CA GLU A 192 -18.15 5.45 -3.81
C GLU A 192 -18.94 5.66 -5.11
N PHE A 193 -20.06 6.39 -5.06
CA PHE A 193 -20.97 6.57 -6.19
C PHE A 193 -20.80 7.92 -6.89
N TRP A 194 -20.50 8.97 -6.13
CA TRP A 194 -20.55 10.34 -6.62
C TRP A 194 -19.19 11.04 -6.45
N ASP A 195 -18.71 11.65 -7.53
CA ASP A 195 -17.52 12.48 -7.50
C ASP A 195 -17.93 13.93 -7.31
N PRO A 196 -17.42 14.61 -6.27
CA PRO A 196 -17.73 16.01 -6.11
C PRO A 196 -17.20 16.87 -7.26
N PRO A 197 -17.83 18.03 -7.50
CA PRO A 197 -17.33 19.02 -8.44
C PRO A 197 -15.84 19.33 -8.22
N LEU A 198 -15.12 19.68 -9.30
CA LEU A 198 -13.67 19.89 -9.25
C LEU A 198 -13.26 20.92 -8.18
N ALA A 199 -14.07 21.97 -7.97
CA ALA A 199 -13.82 22.97 -6.94
C ALA A 199 -13.81 22.35 -5.52
N VAL A 200 -14.82 21.55 -5.20
CA VAL A 200 -14.92 20.83 -3.91
C VAL A 200 -13.77 19.82 -3.76
N ARG A 201 -13.39 19.12 -4.84
CA ARG A 201 -12.22 18.23 -4.84
C ARG A 201 -10.91 18.97 -4.56
N ARG A 202 -10.73 20.16 -5.14
CA ARG A 202 -9.56 21.01 -4.91
C ARG A 202 -9.51 21.52 -3.47
N GLU A 203 -10.64 21.99 -2.95
CA GLU A 203 -10.75 22.42 -1.55
C GLU A 203 -10.43 21.29 -0.58
N ARG A 204 -11.00 20.10 -0.79
CA ARG A 204 -10.72 18.93 0.03
C ARG A 204 -9.23 18.53 -0.02
N ARG A 205 -8.61 18.54 -1.21
CA ARG A 205 -7.18 18.25 -1.35
C ARG A 205 -6.33 19.29 -0.63
N ALA A 206 -6.65 20.57 -0.78
CA ALA A 206 -5.94 21.65 -0.08
C ALA A 206 -6.05 21.51 1.45
N ALA A 207 -7.23 21.13 1.96
CA ALA A 207 -7.44 20.88 3.38
C ALA A 207 -6.64 19.66 3.88
N GLU A 208 -6.58 18.59 3.09
CA GLU A 208 -5.79 17.39 3.40
C GLU A 208 -4.28 17.69 3.39
N GLU A 209 -3.78 18.37 2.36
CA GLU A 209 -2.38 18.82 2.28
C GLU A 209 -2.02 19.78 3.42
N ALA A 210 -2.96 20.62 3.87
CA ALA A 210 -2.75 21.50 5.02
C ALA A 210 -2.66 20.70 6.34
N ARG A 211 -3.49 19.66 6.49
CA ARG A 211 -3.43 18.75 7.65
C ARG A 211 -2.12 17.98 7.68
N GLU A 212 -1.71 17.40 6.55
CA GLU A 212 -0.43 16.69 6.43
C GLU A 212 0.76 17.60 6.73
N ARG A 213 0.74 18.84 6.24
CA ARG A 213 1.77 19.83 6.59
C ARG A 213 1.80 20.14 8.08
N ALA A 214 0.65 20.37 8.70
CA ALA A 214 0.57 20.63 10.14
C ALA A 214 1.05 19.42 10.97
N GLU A 215 0.74 18.20 10.54
CA GLU A 215 1.22 16.97 11.19
C GLU A 215 2.73 16.81 11.03
N ALA A 216 3.27 17.07 9.84
CA ALA A 216 4.72 17.05 9.59
C ALA A 216 5.46 18.11 10.41
N GLU A 217 4.91 19.32 10.54
CA GLU A 217 5.47 20.37 11.40
C GLU A 217 5.45 19.96 12.88
N ARG A 218 4.36 19.34 13.34
CA ARG A 218 4.27 18.80 14.70
C ARG A 218 5.29 17.69 14.95
N ALA A 219 5.45 16.77 14.00
CA ALA A 219 6.45 15.70 14.10
C ALA A 219 7.87 16.27 14.18
N LYS A 220 8.19 17.26 13.34
CA LYS A 220 9.49 17.97 13.41
C LYS A 220 9.69 18.69 14.74
N ALA A 221 8.65 19.33 15.28
CA ALA A 221 8.73 20.00 16.58
C ALA A 221 8.96 19.00 17.73
N GLU A 222 8.31 17.82 17.67
CA GLU A 222 8.53 16.75 18.65
C GLU A 222 9.94 16.16 18.54
N GLU A 223 10.45 15.97 17.32
CA GLU A 223 11.82 15.52 17.08
C GLU A 223 12.85 16.55 17.59
N ALA A 224 12.63 17.84 17.32
CA ALA A 224 13.48 18.91 17.85
C ALA A 224 13.44 18.98 19.39
N ALA A 225 12.28 18.72 20.01
CA ALA A 225 12.16 18.64 21.46
C ALA A 225 12.93 17.44 22.03
N LYS A 226 12.90 16.28 21.35
CA LYS A 226 13.71 15.10 21.71
C LYS A 226 15.21 15.32 21.50
N ALA A 227 15.60 16.03 20.45
CA ALA A 227 16.99 16.40 20.20
C ALA A 227 17.55 17.39 21.24
N GLY A 228 16.67 18.08 21.99
CA GLY A 228 17.03 18.91 23.14
C GLY A 228 17.30 18.12 24.42
N GLU A 229 16.98 16.82 24.48
CA GLU A 229 17.51 15.94 25.52
C GLU A 229 19.01 15.76 25.23
N SER A 230 19.85 16.19 26.17
CA SER A 230 21.31 16.12 26.02
C SER A 230 21.74 14.76 25.46
N PRO A 231 22.70 14.73 24.50
CA PRO A 231 23.22 13.48 23.93
C PRO A 231 23.41 12.44 25.03
N THR A 232 22.85 11.25 24.82
CA THR A 232 22.95 10.16 25.80
C THR A 232 24.41 9.99 26.15
N ASP A 233 24.77 10.23 27.42
CA ASP A 233 26.14 10.12 27.93
C ASP A 233 26.70 8.75 27.52
N GLN A 234 27.58 8.74 26.51
CA GLN A 234 28.07 7.51 25.90
C GLN A 234 28.73 6.62 26.96
N ILE A 235 29.38 7.23 27.94
CA ILE A 235 30.05 6.51 29.03
C ILE A 235 29.04 5.89 29.98
N ALA A 236 27.89 6.53 30.22
CA ALA A 236 26.80 5.89 30.98
C ALA A 236 26.31 4.62 30.27
N THR A 237 26.21 4.65 28.93
CA THR A 237 25.82 3.50 28.13
C THR A 237 26.87 2.37 28.18
N GLU A 238 28.16 2.71 28.10
CA GLU A 238 29.27 1.74 28.22
C GLU A 238 29.31 1.10 29.61
N VAL A 239 29.10 1.89 30.67
CA VAL A 239 29.05 1.44 32.06
C VAL A 239 27.84 0.52 32.34
N ASP A 240 26.74 0.71 31.62
CA ASP A 240 25.59 -0.20 31.67
C ASP A 240 25.87 -1.50 30.88
N ALA A 241 26.58 -1.41 29.76
CA ALA A 241 27.04 -2.59 29.02
C ALA A 241 27.95 -3.49 29.88
N TRP A 242 28.78 -2.91 30.76
CA TRP A 242 29.59 -3.69 31.71
C TRP A 242 28.72 -4.46 32.70
N THR A 243 27.62 -3.86 33.15
CA THR A 243 26.67 -4.51 34.08
C THR A 243 26.06 -5.74 33.41
N LYS A 244 25.56 -5.56 32.18
CA LYS A 244 25.03 -6.65 31.37
C LYS A 244 26.07 -7.74 31.11
N TYR A 245 27.31 -7.38 30.80
CA TYR A 245 28.40 -8.33 30.61
C TYR A 245 28.62 -9.20 31.86
N VAL A 246 28.63 -8.59 33.04
CA VAL A 246 28.82 -9.33 34.30
C VAL A 246 27.62 -10.20 34.65
N GLU A 247 26.40 -9.73 34.39
CA GLU A 247 25.18 -10.56 34.54
C GLU A 247 25.21 -11.79 33.62
N GLU A 248 25.59 -11.59 32.36
CA GLU A 248 25.78 -12.68 31.39
C GLU A 248 26.90 -13.62 31.83
N PHE A 249 28.00 -13.09 32.40
CA PHE A 249 29.10 -13.87 32.94
C PHE A 249 28.66 -14.75 34.11
N ILE A 250 27.93 -14.18 35.08
CA ILE A 250 27.34 -14.89 36.23
C ILE A 250 26.42 -16.01 35.74
N SER A 251 25.54 -15.70 34.79
CA SER A 251 24.60 -16.66 34.21
C SER A 251 25.31 -17.79 33.46
N ARG A 252 26.30 -17.46 32.62
CA ARG A 252 27.05 -18.41 31.77
C ARG A 252 27.81 -19.44 32.59
N PHE A 253 28.49 -19.00 33.64
CA PHE A 253 29.30 -19.88 34.49
C PHE A 253 28.53 -20.46 35.67
N GLN A 254 27.27 -20.05 35.88
CA GLN A 254 26.44 -20.47 37.02
C GLN A 254 27.19 -20.27 38.34
N LEU A 255 27.65 -19.04 38.55
CA LEU A 255 28.42 -18.67 39.74
C LEU A 255 27.60 -18.87 41.00
N ASP A 256 28.24 -19.35 42.07
CA ASP A 256 27.63 -19.43 43.39
C ASP A 256 27.49 -18.04 44.05
N GLU A 257 26.90 -17.98 45.24
CA GLU A 257 26.66 -16.71 45.94
C GLU A 257 27.96 -15.95 46.27
N ALA A 258 29.02 -16.67 46.66
CA ALA A 258 30.30 -16.06 47.02
C ALA A 258 31.01 -15.51 45.77
N GLN A 259 31.03 -16.29 44.70
CA GLN A 259 31.55 -15.90 43.39
C GLN A 259 30.78 -14.70 42.80
N THR A 260 29.46 -14.70 42.91
CA THR A 260 28.58 -13.61 42.45
C THR A 260 28.85 -12.31 43.22
N LYS A 261 29.01 -12.39 44.55
CA LYS A 261 29.41 -11.21 45.36
C LYS A 261 30.77 -10.68 44.95
N SER A 262 31.74 -11.55 44.68
CA SER A 262 33.06 -11.16 44.20
C SER A 262 32.99 -10.45 42.84
N ALA A 263 32.27 -11.02 41.87
CA ALA A 263 32.08 -10.44 40.54
C ALA A 263 31.41 -9.05 40.59
N ASN A 264 30.35 -8.91 41.39
CA ASN A 264 29.66 -7.63 41.57
C ASN A 264 30.51 -6.59 42.30
N SER A 265 31.37 -7.01 43.23
CA SER A 265 32.32 -6.11 43.90
C SER A 265 33.34 -5.54 42.91
N ILE A 266 33.88 -6.37 42.02
CA ILE A 266 34.81 -5.94 40.96
C ILE A 266 34.10 -4.99 39.99
N LEU A 267 32.88 -5.34 39.55
CA LEU A 267 32.07 -4.46 38.69
C LEU A 267 31.88 -3.08 39.33
N LYS A 268 31.47 -3.04 40.60
CA LYS A 268 31.24 -1.77 41.32
C LYS A 268 32.49 -0.90 41.35
N GLU A 269 33.63 -1.49 41.68
CA GLU A 269 34.93 -0.79 41.71
C GLU A 269 35.31 -0.22 40.33
N MET A 270 35.16 -1.01 39.26
CA MET A 270 35.47 -0.56 37.90
C MET A 270 34.52 0.55 37.45
N LYS A 271 33.21 0.41 37.72
CA LYS A 271 32.22 1.46 37.42
C LYS A 271 32.56 2.77 38.12
N GLU A 272 32.94 2.73 39.40
CA GLU A 272 33.33 3.93 40.15
C GLU A 272 34.57 4.61 39.55
N ARG A 273 35.62 3.84 39.22
CA ARG A 273 36.82 4.37 38.56
C ARG A 273 36.51 4.99 37.20
N ALA A 274 35.66 4.35 36.40
CA ALA A 274 35.25 4.83 35.09
C ALA A 274 34.46 6.15 35.19
N LEU A 275 33.52 6.24 36.15
CA LEU A 275 32.74 7.45 36.39
C LEU A 275 33.62 8.62 36.86
N VAL A 276 34.59 8.37 37.74
CA VAL A 276 35.56 9.40 38.17
C VAL A 276 36.40 9.90 36.98
N HIS A 277 36.89 9.00 36.13
CA HIS A 277 37.64 9.38 34.93
C HIS A 277 36.79 10.17 33.94
N ARG A 278 35.54 9.73 33.70
CA ARG A 278 34.57 10.48 32.89
C ARG A 278 34.38 11.88 33.43
N ASP A 279 34.01 12.01 34.70
CA ASP A 279 33.67 13.30 35.29
C ASP A 279 34.86 14.27 35.25
N ALA A 280 36.09 13.76 35.41
CA ALA A 280 37.31 14.55 35.28
C ALA A 280 37.60 15.01 33.84
N ASN A 281 37.18 14.24 32.82
CA ASN A 281 37.41 14.55 31.41
C ASN A 281 36.16 15.03 30.67
N LYS A 282 35.04 15.21 31.36
CA LYS A 282 33.72 15.49 30.77
C LYS A 282 33.75 16.67 29.80
N ALA A 283 34.33 17.79 30.22
CA ALA A 283 34.41 18.99 29.39
C ALA A 283 35.23 18.77 28.10
N GLU A 284 36.25 17.91 28.14
CA GLU A 284 37.07 17.59 26.97
C GLU A 284 36.33 16.63 26.03
N ILE A 285 35.64 15.63 26.58
CA ILE A 285 34.78 14.71 25.83
C ILE A 285 33.68 15.49 25.11
N ASP A 286 32.90 16.29 25.86
CA ASP A 286 31.83 17.13 25.32
C ASP A 286 32.35 18.04 24.18
N ARG A 287 33.57 18.58 24.34
CA ARG A 287 34.21 19.42 23.32
C ARG A 287 34.59 18.63 22.06
N LEU A 288 35.15 17.44 22.21
CA LEU A 288 35.57 16.59 21.09
C LEU A 288 34.36 16.02 20.35
N GLU A 289 33.35 15.53 21.07
CA GLU A 289 32.08 15.06 20.47
C GLU A 289 31.37 16.19 19.72
N LYS A 290 31.31 17.38 20.31
CA LYS A 290 30.75 18.55 19.63
C LYS A 290 31.54 18.90 18.36
N LYS A 291 32.87 18.85 18.40
CA LYS A 291 33.71 19.07 17.21
C LYS A 291 33.42 18.03 16.13
N ILE A 292 33.25 16.76 16.47
CA ILE A 292 32.88 15.70 15.51
C ILE A 292 31.51 15.99 14.89
N ALA A 293 30.53 16.36 15.72
CA ALA A 293 29.17 16.62 15.27
C ALA A 293 29.05 17.86 14.36
N GLU A 294 29.86 18.89 14.63
CA GLU A 294 29.88 20.15 13.88
C GLU A 294 30.95 20.18 12.75
N HIS A 295 31.70 19.08 12.55
CA HIS A 295 32.81 19.06 11.59
C HIS A 295 32.32 19.12 10.13
N ASP A 296 32.74 20.16 9.41
CA ASP A 296 32.51 20.36 7.96
C ASP A 296 33.82 20.34 7.14
N GLY A 297 34.95 20.05 7.80
CA GLY A 297 36.29 20.08 7.23
C GLY A 297 36.72 18.80 6.49
N THR A 298 38.03 18.57 6.44
CA THR A 298 38.63 17.43 5.73
C THR A 298 38.54 16.13 6.53
N GLU A 299 38.62 14.98 5.84
CA GLU A 299 38.61 13.66 6.49
C GLU A 299 39.80 13.46 7.45
N ASP A 300 40.95 14.06 7.15
CA ASP A 300 42.15 13.95 8.00
C ASP A 300 41.98 14.68 9.34
N GLU A 301 41.33 15.84 9.34
CA GLU A 301 40.98 16.57 10.56
C GLU A 301 39.99 15.78 11.43
N LEU A 302 39.00 15.12 10.81
CA LEU A 302 38.06 14.26 11.52
C LEU A 302 38.79 13.10 12.22
N LYS A 303 39.70 12.42 11.51
CA LYS A 303 40.52 11.33 12.07
C LYS A 303 41.39 11.79 13.24
N GLU A 304 41.90 13.02 13.21
CA GLU A 304 42.66 13.57 14.32
C GLU A 304 41.77 13.79 15.56
N ILE A 305 40.56 14.34 15.37
CA ILE A 305 39.60 14.55 16.46
C ILE A 305 39.16 13.21 17.06
N GLU A 306 38.88 12.21 16.20
CA GLU A 306 38.57 10.84 16.64
C GLU A 306 39.72 10.21 17.41
N ALA A 307 40.97 10.37 16.96
CA ALA A 307 42.14 9.86 17.67
C ALA A 307 42.31 10.50 19.07
N GLN A 308 41.98 11.79 19.20
CA GLN A 308 41.97 12.48 20.48
C GLN A 308 40.86 11.92 21.39
N LEU A 309 39.67 11.67 20.84
CA LEU A 309 38.56 11.06 21.58
C LEU A 309 38.95 9.66 22.07
N VAL A 310 39.46 8.80 21.20
CA VAL A 310 39.96 7.46 21.54
C VAL A 310 41.01 7.53 22.65
N LYS A 311 41.90 8.53 22.63
CA LYS A 311 42.90 8.70 23.69
C LYS A 311 42.28 9.03 25.05
N VAL A 312 41.21 9.82 25.08
CA VAL A 312 40.50 10.18 26.32
C VAL A 312 39.69 8.99 26.85
N TYR A 313 39.12 8.16 25.96
CA TYR A 313 38.39 6.94 26.32
C TYR A 313 39.28 5.74 26.64
N GLY A 314 40.51 5.69 26.13
CA GLY A 314 41.42 4.55 26.30
C GLY A 314 41.60 4.05 27.74
N PRO A 315 41.64 4.90 28.78
CA PRO A 315 41.65 4.45 30.17
C PRO A 315 40.38 3.68 30.59
N ILE A 316 39.21 4.02 30.05
CA ILE A 316 37.94 3.30 30.31
C ILE A 316 37.98 1.93 29.66
N ASP A 317 38.46 1.82 28.42
CA ASP A 317 38.67 0.52 27.75
C ASP A 317 39.62 -0.38 28.54
N ALA A 318 40.73 0.19 29.02
CA ALA A 318 41.68 -0.53 29.86
C ALA A 318 41.05 -1.00 31.18
N MET A 319 40.10 -0.24 31.76
CA MET A 319 39.34 -0.68 32.94
C MET A 319 38.39 -1.84 32.61
N PHE A 320 37.81 -1.88 31.41
CA PHE A 320 37.00 -3.02 30.98
C PHE A 320 37.85 -4.28 30.76
N GLU A 321 39.02 -4.16 30.14
CA GLU A 321 39.97 -5.28 30.04
C GLU A 321 40.40 -5.77 31.43
N GLU A 322 40.63 -4.84 32.36
CA GLU A 322 40.93 -5.15 33.76
C GLU A 322 39.76 -5.91 34.43
N LEU A 323 38.52 -5.49 34.21
CA LEU A 323 37.30 -6.17 34.65
C LEU A 323 37.29 -7.62 34.15
N GLN A 324 37.45 -7.83 32.84
CA GLN A 324 37.46 -9.17 32.24
C GLN A 324 38.55 -10.06 32.83
N ARG A 325 39.77 -9.53 32.96
CA ARG A 325 40.91 -10.24 33.54
C ARG A 325 40.67 -10.64 35.00
N ARG A 326 40.01 -9.77 35.79
CA ARG A 326 39.68 -10.06 37.20
C ARG A 326 38.51 -11.03 37.36
N LEU A 327 37.61 -11.11 36.37
CA LEU A 327 36.51 -12.05 36.34
C LEU A 327 36.94 -13.46 35.92
N ASP A 328 37.89 -13.59 34.98
CA ASP A 328 38.33 -14.90 34.47
C ASP A 328 38.71 -15.95 35.55
N PRO A 329 39.40 -15.62 36.66
CA PRO A 329 39.72 -16.61 37.70
C PRO A 329 38.55 -16.97 38.62
N ILE A 330 37.41 -16.28 38.56
CA ILE A 330 36.28 -16.51 39.49
C ILE A 330 35.60 -17.88 39.27
N PRO A 331 35.26 -18.30 38.04
CA PRO A 331 34.68 -19.62 37.80
C PRO A 331 35.67 -20.75 38.08
N THR A 332 35.18 -21.85 38.64
CA THR A 332 35.96 -23.07 38.81
C THR A 332 36.24 -23.76 37.47
N SER A 333 37.27 -24.61 37.43
CA SER A 333 37.57 -25.42 36.24
C SER A 333 36.37 -26.26 35.76
N GLU A 334 35.53 -26.74 36.69
CA GLU A 334 34.31 -27.49 36.37
C GLU A 334 33.24 -26.59 35.72
N GLN A 335 33.03 -25.38 36.26
CA GLN A 335 32.11 -24.39 35.68
C GLN A 335 32.57 -23.97 34.28
N LYS A 336 33.87 -23.74 34.08
CA LYS A 336 34.45 -23.44 32.74
C LYS A 336 34.21 -24.58 31.76
N ALA A 337 34.48 -25.83 32.16
CA ALA A 337 34.23 -27.01 31.33
C ALA A 337 32.74 -27.20 31.00
N ARG A 338 31.84 -26.91 31.95
CA ARG A 338 30.39 -26.97 31.74
C ARG A 338 29.91 -25.92 30.74
N ALA A 339 30.35 -24.66 30.90
CA ALA A 339 30.02 -23.57 29.98
C ALA A 339 30.50 -23.86 28.56
N GLY A 340 31.75 -24.34 28.38
CA GLY A 340 32.30 -24.70 27.07
C GLY A 340 31.51 -25.80 26.36
N ARG A 341 31.02 -26.82 27.10
CA ARG A 341 30.14 -27.86 26.54
C ARG A 341 28.77 -27.30 26.11
N ALA A 342 28.22 -26.36 26.88
CA ALA A 342 26.94 -25.73 26.55
C ALA A 342 27.05 -24.85 25.29
N GLU A 343 28.14 -24.10 25.14
CA GLU A 343 28.41 -23.29 23.95
C GLU A 343 28.63 -24.15 22.69
N ALA A 344 29.39 -25.25 22.80
CA ALA A 344 29.58 -26.19 21.70
C ALA A 344 28.25 -26.79 21.21
N LYS A 345 27.31 -27.08 22.11
CA LYS A 345 25.97 -27.58 21.76
C LYS A 345 25.11 -26.51 21.08
N LYS A 346 25.22 -25.24 21.48
CA LYS A 346 24.48 -24.12 20.88
C LYS A 346 24.96 -23.82 19.46
N ASN A 347 26.28 -23.86 19.23
CA ASN A 347 26.84 -23.59 17.90
C ASN A 347 26.67 -24.76 16.93
N GLY A 348 26.77 -26.01 17.39
CA GLY A 348 26.54 -27.20 16.56
C GLY A 348 25.09 -27.37 16.05
N SER A 349 24.14 -26.58 16.56
CA SER A 349 22.74 -26.60 16.16
C SER A 349 22.41 -25.65 15.00
N LYS A 350 23.30 -24.73 14.62
CA LYS A 350 23.03 -23.72 13.58
C LYS A 350 23.53 -24.08 12.18
N ASP A 351 24.42 -25.06 12.05
CA ASP A 351 25.07 -25.42 10.78
C ASP A 351 24.59 -26.74 10.15
N VAL A 352 23.40 -27.23 10.54
CA VAL A 352 22.71 -28.25 9.73
C VAL A 352 21.71 -27.51 8.84
N PRO A 353 22.08 -27.14 7.58
CA PRO A 353 21.07 -26.74 6.62
C PRO A 353 20.11 -27.91 6.49
N SER A 354 18.83 -27.65 6.77
CA SER A 354 17.73 -28.58 6.54
C SER A 354 17.57 -28.79 5.03
N GLY A 355 18.54 -29.47 4.43
CA GLY A 355 18.52 -29.98 3.08
C GLY A 355 17.58 -31.16 3.05
N GLU A 356 16.31 -30.85 2.82
CA GLU A 356 15.27 -31.80 2.51
C GLU A 356 15.77 -32.77 1.41
N PRO A 357 15.79 -34.08 1.64
CA PRO A 357 16.31 -35.03 0.65
C PRO A 357 15.39 -35.05 -0.57
N LYS A 358 15.86 -34.52 -1.71
CA LYS A 358 15.16 -34.66 -3.00
C LYS A 358 14.97 -36.14 -3.31
N LYS A 359 13.72 -36.59 -3.34
CA LYS A 359 13.33 -37.93 -3.81
C LYS A 359 13.86 -38.17 -5.22
N PRO A 360 14.39 -39.38 -5.52
CA PRO A 360 14.80 -39.76 -6.85
C PRO A 360 13.56 -39.88 -7.75
N ARG A 361 13.63 -39.25 -8.93
CA ARG A 361 12.62 -39.35 -9.98
C ARG A 361 12.93 -40.63 -10.76
N GLU A 362 12.11 -41.66 -10.58
CA GLU A 362 12.15 -42.89 -11.39
C GLU A 362 11.88 -42.54 -12.86
N ARG A 363 12.66 -43.18 -13.75
CA ARG A 363 12.52 -43.11 -15.20
C ARG A 363 11.77 -44.33 -15.71
#